data_AF-A0AAV8CUC4-F1
#
_entry.id   AF-A0AAV8CUC4-F1
#
_cell.length_a   1.000
_cell.length_b   1.000
_cell.length_c   1.000
_cell.angle_alpha   90.00
_cell.angle_beta   90.00
_cell.angle_gamma   90.00
#
_symmetry.space_group_name_H-M   'P 1'
#
loop_
_entity.id
_entity.type
_entity.pdbx_description
1 polymer ?
#
loop_
_entity_poly.entity_id
_entity_poly.type
_entity_poly.pdbx_seq_one_letter_code
_entity_poly.pdbx_strand_id
1 'polypeptide(L)'
;MEAATLRFGSICSPNQTKASQFSQKRLKFRLSCPPNYLIQKNNLNSNQISTVKPSRLDWRVGKSKCSSLEPKNTSGDANFGKDPRRKKLAIFVSGGGSNFRSIHEASIQGLVNGDVAVLVTDKPGCGGAVYARNSGIPVIVFPKSKLIPDGLLTEELLTVLRNFEIDFVLLAGFLKLIPVELVQAYPKSILNIHPSLLPAFGGKGYYGLKVHKAVIASGARYSGPTVHFVDEHYDTGRTLAQRIVPVLANDTPENLAARVLHEEHQVYVEAVAALCEDRIVWREDGVPLIRSRTNPDELS
;
A
#
# COMPACT_ATOMS: atom_id res chain seq x y z
N MET A 1 -60.10 3.61 56.22
CA MET A 1 -59.82 5.02 55.90
C MET A 1 -58.90 4.99 54.70
N GLU A 2 -59.23 5.38 53.49
CA GLU A 2 -60.30 6.19 52.90
C GLU A 2 -60.24 5.83 51.40
N ALA A 3 -61.29 5.20 50.84
CA ALA A 3 -62.20 5.78 49.84
C ALA A 3 -61.49 6.28 48.56
N ALA A 4 -61.69 5.63 47.40
CA ALA A 4 -62.78 5.92 46.44
C ALA A 4 -62.37 7.07 45.46
N THR A 5 -62.62 7.13 44.14
CA THR A 5 -63.59 6.45 43.27
C THR A 5 -63.59 7.15 41.88
N LEU A 6 -63.70 6.37 40.78
CA LEU A 6 -64.34 6.66 39.45
C LEU A 6 -63.76 7.79 38.56
N ARG A 7 -63.94 7.89 37.22
CA ARG A 7 -64.40 7.05 36.09
C ARG A 7 -64.09 7.82 34.78
N PHE A 8 -63.97 7.07 33.68
CA PHE A 8 -64.28 7.33 32.26
C PHE A 8 -64.19 8.72 31.63
N GLY A 9 -63.58 8.76 30.43
CA GLY A 9 -63.85 9.78 29.41
C GLY A 9 -62.99 9.61 28.15
N SER A 10 -63.58 9.01 27.12
CA SER A 10 -63.07 8.89 25.74
C SER A 10 -63.09 10.21 24.95
N ILE A 11 -62.29 10.31 23.87
CA ILE A 11 -62.59 10.89 22.52
C ILE A 11 -61.39 11.63 21.86
N CYS A 12 -61.13 11.25 20.60
CA CYS A 12 -60.49 11.93 19.44
C CYS A 12 -58.99 12.35 19.40
N SER A 13 -58.33 11.91 18.32
CA SER A 13 -57.12 12.45 17.67
C SER A 13 -57.38 13.83 16.98
N PRO A 14 -56.46 14.44 16.19
CA PRO A 14 -55.01 14.27 16.03
C PRO A 14 -54.24 15.60 16.18
N ASN A 15 -52.90 15.59 16.37
CA ASN A 15 -52.06 16.62 15.74
C ASN A 15 -50.55 16.30 15.75
N GLN A 16 -50.04 16.15 14.53
CA GLN A 16 -48.74 16.56 14.00
C GLN A 16 -47.63 16.93 14.99
N THR A 17 -46.48 16.25 14.89
CA THR A 17 -45.19 16.87 15.18
C THR A 17 -44.07 16.29 14.29
N LYS A 18 -43.80 17.07 13.25
CA LYS A 18 -42.50 17.40 12.63
C LYS A 18 -41.44 16.30 12.53
N ALA A 19 -41.28 15.83 11.29
CA ALA A 19 -40.03 15.33 10.75
C ALA A 19 -38.90 16.36 10.94
N SER A 20 -37.78 15.96 11.54
CA SER A 20 -36.53 16.71 11.48
C SER A 20 -35.70 16.20 10.30
N GLN A 21 -35.49 17.10 9.34
CA GLN A 21 -34.61 16.90 8.19
C GLN A 21 -33.16 16.76 8.67
N PHE A 22 -32.58 15.57 8.48
CA PHE A 22 -31.13 15.41 8.52
C PHE A 22 -30.53 15.98 7.24
N SER A 23 -29.99 17.19 7.37
CA SER A 23 -29.22 17.87 6.33
C SER A 23 -27.93 17.10 6.04
N GLN A 24 -27.78 16.65 4.78
CA GLN A 24 -26.54 16.15 4.22
C GLN A 24 -25.49 17.28 4.20
N LYS A 25 -24.61 17.32 5.20
CA LYS A 25 -23.37 18.12 5.11
C LYS A 25 -22.33 17.33 4.31
N ARG A 26 -22.16 17.69 3.04
CA ARG A 26 -20.98 17.34 2.23
C ARG A 26 -19.71 17.79 2.96
N LEU A 27 -18.90 16.85 3.42
CA LEU A 27 -17.55 17.10 3.91
C LEU A 27 -16.69 17.53 2.70
N LYS A 28 -16.47 18.84 2.54
CA LYS A 28 -15.50 19.36 1.56
C LYS A 28 -14.10 19.27 2.18
N PHE A 29 -13.35 18.24 1.82
CA PHE A 29 -11.90 18.25 1.99
C PHE A 29 -11.31 19.31 1.06
N ARG A 30 -10.71 20.37 1.62
CA ARG A 30 -9.84 21.27 0.85
C ARG A 30 -8.50 20.57 0.70
N LEU A 31 -8.29 19.90 -0.44
CA LEU A 31 -6.94 19.63 -0.92
C LEU A 31 -6.33 20.98 -1.31
N SER A 32 -5.41 21.49 -0.50
CA SER A 32 -4.54 22.59 -0.93
C SER A 32 -3.60 22.05 -2.00
N CYS A 33 -3.75 22.51 -3.25
CA CYS A 33 -2.77 22.28 -4.31
C CYS A 33 -1.38 22.77 -3.84
N PRO A 34 -0.32 21.97 -3.98
CA PRO A 34 1.03 22.50 -3.83
C PRO A 34 1.35 23.43 -5.01
N PRO A 35 2.09 24.53 -4.78
CA PRO A 35 2.48 25.44 -5.85
C PRO A 35 3.45 24.79 -6.84
N ASN A 36 3.27 25.14 -8.12
CA ASN A 36 4.10 24.78 -9.26
C ASN A 36 5.59 24.83 -8.92
N TYR A 37 6.28 23.70 -9.07
CA TYR A 37 7.73 23.67 -9.10
C TYR A 37 8.21 24.19 -10.45
N LEU A 38 8.72 25.42 -10.45
CA LEU A 38 9.57 25.95 -11.51
C LEU A 38 10.92 25.26 -11.42
N ILE A 39 11.29 24.57 -12.50
CA ILE A 39 12.63 24.06 -12.73
C ILE A 39 13.57 25.28 -12.85
N GLN A 40 14.38 25.51 -11.82
CA GLN A 40 15.53 26.42 -11.91
C GLN A 40 16.53 25.82 -12.90
N LYS A 41 16.59 26.38 -14.12
CA LYS A 41 17.73 26.18 -15.01
C LYS A 41 18.87 27.07 -14.54
N ASN A 42 20.02 26.43 -14.32
CA ASN A 42 21.28 27.04 -13.95
C ASN A 42 21.66 28.18 -14.92
N ASN A 43 22.09 29.30 -14.32
CA ASN A 43 22.76 30.41 -14.98
C ASN A 43 24.07 29.93 -15.62
N LEU A 44 24.15 29.99 -16.95
CA LEU A 44 25.40 30.02 -17.70
C LEU A 44 25.40 31.28 -18.58
N ASN A 45 26.36 32.15 -18.26
CA ASN A 45 26.89 33.31 -18.98
C ASN A 45 26.21 33.71 -20.31
N SER A 46 25.58 34.88 -20.28
CA SER A 46 25.30 35.69 -21.47
C SER A 46 26.57 36.46 -21.88
N ASN A 47 27.12 36.11 -23.03
CA ASN A 47 27.85 37.06 -23.87
C ASN A 47 27.60 36.72 -25.34
N GLN A 48 27.31 37.77 -26.11
CA GLN A 48 27.22 37.88 -27.57
C GLN A 48 25.88 37.53 -28.25
N ILE A 49 25.21 38.62 -28.61
CA ILE A 49 24.18 38.75 -29.63
C ILE A 49 24.83 38.54 -31.00
N SER A 50 24.29 37.64 -31.83
CA SER A 50 24.28 37.84 -33.28
C SER A 50 23.09 37.12 -33.92
N THR A 51 22.42 37.84 -34.82
CA THR A 51 21.19 37.52 -35.52
C THR A 51 21.45 36.64 -36.74
N VAL A 52 20.76 35.51 -36.89
CA VAL A 52 20.66 34.79 -38.17
C VAL A 52 19.21 34.29 -38.39
N LYS A 53 18.64 34.66 -39.53
CA LYS A 53 17.29 34.31 -40.02
C LYS A 53 17.17 32.82 -40.36
N PRO A 54 15.98 32.19 -40.21
CA PRO A 54 15.79 30.81 -40.63
C PRO A 54 15.51 30.72 -42.15
N SER A 55 16.30 29.90 -42.85
CA SER A 55 16.04 29.49 -44.24
C SER A 55 15.20 28.21 -44.27
N ARG A 56 14.22 28.21 -45.19
CA ARG A 56 13.37 27.07 -45.57
C ARG A 56 14.22 25.99 -46.23
N LEU A 57 14.00 24.73 -45.87
CA LEU A 57 14.46 23.58 -46.65
C LEU A 57 13.29 22.65 -46.97
N ASP A 58 12.95 22.63 -48.26
CA ASP A 58 12.09 21.67 -48.92
C ASP A 58 12.68 20.25 -48.82
N TRP A 59 11.83 19.26 -48.54
CA TRP A 59 12.15 17.88 -48.88
C TRP A 59 11.16 17.40 -49.95
N ARG A 60 11.70 17.09 -51.13
CA ARG A 60 10.97 16.51 -52.27
C ARG A 60 10.78 15.01 -52.05
N VAL A 61 9.57 14.54 -52.35
CA VAL A 61 9.16 13.14 -52.35
C VAL A 61 9.78 12.42 -53.56
N GLY A 62 10.63 11.43 -53.30
CA GLY A 62 11.12 10.46 -54.29
C GLY A 62 10.41 9.11 -54.11
N LYS A 63 9.56 8.75 -55.07
CA LYS A 63 8.94 7.42 -55.18
C LYS A 63 10.01 6.38 -55.56
N SER A 64 10.12 5.29 -54.82
CA SER A 64 10.71 4.04 -55.35
C SER A 64 10.04 2.81 -54.73
N LYS A 65 9.99 1.76 -55.55
CA LYS A 65 9.01 0.66 -55.58
C LYS A 65 9.03 -0.26 -54.37
N CYS A 66 7.83 -0.69 -53.99
CA CYS A 66 7.54 -1.79 -53.09
C CYS A 66 7.88 -3.13 -53.76
N SER A 67 8.63 -4.00 -53.06
CA SER A 67 8.63 -5.44 -53.30
C SER A 67 8.04 -6.12 -52.07
N SER A 68 6.91 -6.76 -52.28
CA SER A 68 6.10 -7.54 -51.35
C SER A 68 6.89 -8.66 -50.68
N LEU A 69 6.99 -8.59 -49.34
CA LEU A 69 7.22 -9.75 -48.49
C LEU A 69 5.97 -9.91 -47.62
N GLU A 70 5.23 -10.97 -47.87
CA GLU A 70 4.05 -11.35 -47.09
C GLU A 70 4.46 -11.67 -45.64
N PRO A 71 3.75 -11.16 -44.63
CA PRO A 71 3.96 -11.61 -43.25
C PRO A 71 3.40 -13.02 -43.11
N LYS A 72 4.27 -13.96 -42.72
CA LYS A 72 3.87 -15.31 -42.31
C LYS A 72 2.93 -15.19 -41.12
N ASN A 73 1.71 -15.64 -41.33
CA ASN A 73 0.67 -15.80 -40.34
C ASN A 73 1.04 -16.97 -39.42
N THR A 74 1.56 -16.70 -38.23
CA THR A 74 1.62 -17.68 -37.13
C THR A 74 0.55 -17.30 -36.13
N SER A 75 -0.60 -17.98 -36.24
CA SER A 75 -1.69 -17.98 -35.29
C SER A 75 -1.20 -18.46 -33.93
N GLY A 76 -1.27 -17.55 -32.96
CA GLY A 76 -0.97 -17.76 -31.56
C GLY A 76 -1.53 -16.59 -30.77
N ASP A 77 -2.82 -16.30 -30.98
CA ASP A 77 -3.55 -15.24 -30.27
C ASP A 77 -3.76 -15.63 -28.79
N ALA A 78 -2.69 -15.57 -28.01
CA ALA A 78 -2.80 -15.36 -26.58
C ALA A 78 -3.17 -13.89 -26.40
N ASN A 79 -4.45 -13.65 -26.14
CA ASN A 79 -5.05 -12.35 -25.93
C ASN A 79 -4.52 -11.72 -24.61
N PHE A 80 -3.27 -11.24 -24.60
CA PHE A 80 -2.73 -10.37 -23.55
C PHE A 80 -3.20 -8.93 -23.83
N GLY A 81 -4.50 -8.72 -23.70
CA GLY A 81 -5.16 -7.44 -23.93
C GLY A 81 -4.82 -6.41 -22.84
N LYS A 82 -4.39 -5.22 -23.29
CA LYS A 82 -4.05 -4.00 -22.52
C LYS A 82 -2.86 -4.16 -21.57
N ASP A 83 -1.91 -3.22 -21.67
CA ASP A 83 -0.93 -2.96 -20.61
C ASP A 83 -1.70 -2.85 -19.27
N PRO A 84 -1.50 -3.80 -18.34
CA PRO A 84 -2.29 -3.85 -17.13
C PRO A 84 -2.08 -2.55 -16.36
N ARG A 85 -3.20 -1.87 -16.05
CA ARG A 85 -3.15 -0.59 -15.32
C ARG A 85 -2.27 -0.76 -14.07
N ARG A 86 -1.42 0.23 -13.81
CA ARG A 86 -0.66 0.30 -12.56
C ARG A 86 -1.63 0.29 -11.38
N LYS A 87 -1.38 -0.60 -10.42
CA LYS A 87 -2.22 -0.76 -9.22
C LYS A 87 -2.01 0.41 -8.27
N LYS A 88 -3.01 0.82 -7.50
CA LYS A 88 -2.90 1.88 -6.49
C LYS A 88 -2.64 1.29 -5.12
N LEU A 89 -1.53 1.69 -4.50
CA LEU A 89 -1.04 1.14 -3.24
C LEU A 89 -1.21 2.15 -2.11
N ALA A 90 -1.76 1.69 -0.99
CA ALA A 90 -1.73 2.41 0.28
C ALA A 90 -0.69 1.79 1.21
N ILE A 91 0.25 2.57 1.72
CA ILE A 91 1.31 2.06 2.59
C ILE A 91 1.11 2.54 4.02
N PHE A 92 1.13 1.63 4.99
CA PHE A 92 0.89 1.91 6.40
C PHE A 92 2.19 1.82 7.19
N VAL A 93 2.53 2.83 7.98
CA VAL A 93 3.79 2.91 8.73
C VAL A 93 3.64 3.50 10.14
N SER A 94 4.49 3.08 11.08
CA SER A 94 4.56 3.66 12.43
C SER A 94 5.96 4.17 12.82
N GLY A 95 6.89 4.24 11.86
CA GLY A 95 8.32 4.45 12.13
C GLY A 95 9.13 5.00 10.96
N GLY A 96 10.38 4.55 10.83
CA GLY A 96 11.34 5.06 9.84
C GLY A 96 10.94 4.85 8.37
N GLY A 97 10.14 3.81 8.09
CA GLY A 97 9.58 3.56 6.76
C GLY A 97 10.60 3.06 5.74
N SER A 98 11.63 2.29 6.14
CA SER A 98 12.62 1.76 5.20
C SER A 98 11.99 0.80 4.18
N ASN A 99 11.13 -0.14 4.61
CA ASN A 99 10.34 -0.98 3.69
C ASN A 99 9.47 -0.16 2.73
N PHE A 100 8.84 0.91 3.23
CA PHE A 100 8.09 1.85 2.39
C PHE A 100 8.99 2.47 1.30
N ARG A 101 10.18 2.95 1.67
CA ARG A 101 11.14 3.53 0.70
C ARG A 101 11.54 2.52 -0.36
N SER A 102 11.86 1.28 0.02
CA SER A 102 12.20 0.21 -0.92
C SER A 102 11.07 -0.06 -1.93
N ILE A 103 9.82 -0.13 -1.47
CA ILE A 103 8.65 -0.32 -2.35
C ILE A 103 8.44 0.90 -3.27
N HIS A 104 8.56 2.11 -2.73
CA HIS A 104 8.39 3.34 -3.51
C HIS A 104 9.47 3.51 -4.59
N GLU A 105 10.72 3.23 -4.26
CA GLU A 105 11.84 3.24 -5.21
C GLU A 105 11.65 2.18 -6.29
N ALA A 106 11.25 0.96 -5.93
CA ALA A 106 10.94 -0.10 -6.89
C ALA A 106 9.76 0.25 -7.81
N SER A 107 8.76 0.97 -7.29
CA SER A 107 7.63 1.49 -8.08
C SER A 107 8.09 2.52 -9.13
N ILE A 108 8.95 3.46 -8.76
CA ILE A 108 9.54 4.47 -9.66
C ILE A 108 10.40 3.80 -10.74
N GLN A 109 11.17 2.78 -10.36
CA GLN A 109 12.05 2.03 -11.28
C GLN A 109 11.29 1.06 -12.20
N GLY A 110 9.98 0.89 -12.01
CA GLY A 110 9.17 -0.04 -12.80
C GLY A 110 9.32 -1.52 -12.41
N LEU A 111 10.01 -1.83 -11.31
CA LEU A 111 10.11 -3.18 -10.75
C LEU A 111 8.81 -3.65 -10.09
N VAL A 112 8.01 -2.69 -9.61
CA VAL A 112 6.65 -2.90 -9.10
C VAL A 112 5.69 -2.17 -10.03
N ASN A 113 4.74 -2.89 -10.62
CA ASN A 113 3.69 -2.32 -11.47
C ASN A 113 2.53 -1.68 -10.66
N GLY A 114 2.88 -0.80 -9.72
CA GLY A 114 1.92 -0.13 -8.85
C GLY A 114 2.45 1.21 -8.34
N ASP A 115 1.55 2.17 -8.12
CA ASP A 115 1.85 3.53 -7.64
C ASP A 115 1.50 3.65 -6.15
N VAL A 116 2.42 4.21 -5.36
CA VAL A 116 2.11 4.59 -3.98
C VAL A 116 1.22 5.84 -3.98
N ALA A 117 -0.08 5.63 -3.79
CA ALA A 117 -1.09 6.68 -3.88
C ALA A 117 -1.25 7.46 -2.56
N VAL A 118 -1.05 6.79 -1.42
CA VAL A 118 -1.22 7.38 -0.10
C VAL A 118 -0.39 6.65 0.95
N LEU A 119 0.16 7.40 1.91
CA LEU A 119 0.76 6.86 3.13
C LEU A 119 -0.20 7.06 4.31
N VAL A 120 -0.40 6.02 5.12
CA VAL A 120 -1.18 6.05 6.35
C VAL A 120 -0.27 5.83 7.55
N THR A 121 -0.45 6.59 8.63
CA THR A 121 0.39 6.46 9.82
C THR A 121 -0.33 6.80 11.12
N ASP A 122 0.04 6.13 12.21
CA ASP A 122 -0.35 6.51 13.57
C ASP A 122 0.64 7.52 14.20
N LYS A 123 1.69 7.92 13.47
CA LYS A 123 2.71 8.86 13.95
C LYS A 123 3.02 9.89 12.85
N PRO A 124 2.31 11.04 12.80
CA PRO A 124 2.44 11.99 11.70
C PRO A 124 3.85 12.59 11.51
N GLY A 125 4.68 12.57 12.56
CA GLY A 125 6.08 13.00 12.53
C GLY A 125 7.11 11.90 12.29
N CYS A 126 6.71 10.66 12.01
CA CYS A 126 7.67 9.57 11.80
C CYS A 126 8.46 9.73 10.49
N GLY A 127 9.62 9.06 10.40
CA GLY A 127 10.51 9.15 9.23
C GLY A 127 9.87 8.72 7.91
N GLY A 128 8.91 7.79 7.93
CA GLY A 128 8.11 7.42 6.77
C GLY A 128 7.21 8.57 6.29
N ALA A 129 6.53 9.24 7.23
CA ALA A 129 5.67 10.38 6.91
C ALA A 129 6.45 11.60 6.39
N VAL A 130 7.65 11.85 6.92
CA VAL A 130 8.54 12.90 6.40
C VAL A 130 8.95 12.58 4.96
N TYR A 131 9.37 11.35 4.69
CA TYR A 131 9.75 10.92 3.34
C TYR A 131 8.56 11.04 2.36
N ALA A 132 7.37 10.56 2.72
CA ALA A 132 6.20 10.65 1.84
C ALA A 132 5.88 12.09 1.44
N ARG A 133 5.88 13.03 2.38
CA ARG A 133 5.66 14.46 2.08
C ARG A 133 6.72 15.02 1.12
N ASN A 134 7.98 14.68 1.35
CA ASN A 134 9.09 15.11 0.49
C ASN A 134 8.98 14.51 -0.93
N SER A 135 8.38 13.33 -1.06
CA SER A 135 8.09 12.67 -2.34
C SER A 135 6.74 13.06 -2.95
N GLY A 136 5.99 13.99 -2.35
CA GLY A 136 4.68 14.41 -2.86
C GLY A 136 3.55 13.40 -2.64
N ILE A 137 3.76 12.38 -1.80
CA ILE A 137 2.74 11.37 -1.45
C ILE A 137 1.86 11.92 -0.31
N PRO A 138 0.52 11.95 -0.47
CA PRO A 138 -0.39 12.34 0.59
C PRO A 138 -0.21 11.48 1.85
N VAL A 139 -0.23 12.13 3.02
CA VAL A 139 -0.12 11.46 4.32
C VAL A 139 -1.43 11.59 5.10
N ILE A 140 -1.93 10.46 5.59
CA ILE A 140 -3.16 10.34 6.36
C ILE A 140 -2.84 9.80 7.74
N VAL A 141 -3.51 10.35 8.75
CA VAL A 141 -3.30 9.95 10.14
C VAL A 141 -4.41 8.97 10.54
N PHE A 142 -4.03 7.80 11.04
CA PHE A 142 -4.94 6.76 11.50
C PHE A 142 -4.22 5.85 12.51
N PRO A 143 -4.89 5.39 13.59
CA PRO A 143 -6.30 5.63 13.94
C PRO A 143 -6.49 6.91 14.77
N LYS A 144 -7.73 7.42 14.76
CA LYS A 144 -8.18 8.43 15.73
C LYS A 144 -8.04 7.89 17.15
N SER A 145 -7.45 8.69 18.03
CA SER A 145 -7.37 8.37 19.45
C SER A 145 -7.29 9.64 20.29
N LYS A 146 -7.35 9.52 21.62
CA LYS A 146 -7.14 10.68 22.51
C LYS A 146 -5.79 11.38 22.28
N LEU A 147 -4.76 10.61 21.94
CA LEU A 147 -3.42 11.12 21.65
C LEU A 147 -3.28 11.63 20.20
N ILE A 148 -4.21 11.26 19.32
CA ILE A 148 -4.18 11.55 17.89
C ILE A 148 -5.60 11.99 17.48
N PRO A 149 -6.05 13.18 17.90
CA PRO A 149 -7.43 13.63 17.69
C PRO A 149 -7.74 13.88 16.21
N ASP A 150 -6.72 14.22 15.43
CA ASP A 150 -6.83 14.46 13.97
C ASP A 150 -6.79 13.17 13.14
N GLY A 151 -6.64 12.02 13.80
CA GLY A 151 -6.71 10.73 13.12
C GLY A 151 -8.12 10.44 12.60
N LEU A 152 -8.19 9.60 11.57
CA LEU A 152 -9.46 9.10 11.03
C LEU A 152 -10.00 7.92 11.83
N LEU A 153 -11.32 7.81 11.87
CA LEU A 153 -12.04 6.59 12.23
C LEU A 153 -11.95 5.57 11.08
N THR A 154 -12.27 4.31 11.34
CA THR A 154 -12.14 3.21 10.36
C THR A 154 -12.99 3.45 9.11
N GLU A 155 -14.23 3.88 9.28
CA GLU A 155 -15.18 4.17 8.20
C GLU A 155 -14.76 5.38 7.33
N GLU A 156 -14.11 6.36 7.96
CA GLU A 156 -13.55 7.53 7.27
C GLU A 156 -12.32 7.10 6.45
N LEU A 157 -11.43 6.30 7.03
CA LEU A 157 -10.29 5.71 6.33
C LEU A 157 -10.77 4.89 5.13
N LEU A 158 -11.75 4.00 5.30
CA LEU A 158 -12.32 3.22 4.20
C LEU A 158 -12.85 4.09 3.06
N THR A 159 -13.53 5.18 3.39
CA THR A 159 -14.05 6.13 2.40
C THR A 159 -12.90 6.78 1.62
N VAL A 160 -11.86 7.19 2.33
CA VAL A 160 -10.65 7.74 1.75
C VAL A 160 -9.96 6.74 0.83
N LEU A 161 -9.70 5.51 1.28
CA LEU A 161 -9.00 4.51 0.46
C LEU A 161 -9.81 4.16 -0.81
N ARG A 162 -11.14 4.14 -0.73
CA ARG A 162 -12.00 4.02 -1.92
C ARG A 162 -11.85 5.20 -2.88
N ASN A 163 -11.80 6.43 -2.37
CA ASN A 163 -11.61 7.62 -3.21
C ASN A 163 -10.24 7.68 -3.89
N PHE A 164 -9.22 7.08 -3.28
CA PHE A 164 -7.90 6.88 -3.88
C PHE A 164 -7.84 5.66 -4.83
N GLU A 165 -8.95 4.94 -5.00
CA GLU A 165 -9.05 3.71 -5.80
C GLU A 165 -7.99 2.67 -5.42
N ILE A 166 -7.69 2.57 -4.12
CA ILE A 166 -6.65 1.66 -3.62
C ILE A 166 -7.01 0.22 -3.98
N ASP A 167 -6.08 -0.47 -4.63
CA ASP A 167 -6.15 -1.90 -4.91
C ASP A 167 -5.59 -2.71 -3.73
N PHE A 168 -4.44 -2.29 -3.20
CA PHE A 168 -3.72 -3.04 -2.18
C PHE A 168 -3.25 -2.16 -1.01
N VAL A 169 -3.34 -2.72 0.19
CA VAL A 169 -2.81 -2.13 1.43
C VAL A 169 -1.55 -2.88 1.85
N LEU A 170 -0.47 -2.16 2.09
CA LEU A 170 0.83 -2.73 2.46
C LEU A 170 1.26 -2.21 3.83
N LEU A 171 1.32 -3.10 4.82
CA LEU A 171 1.81 -2.77 6.15
C LEU A 171 3.33 -2.87 6.16
N ALA A 172 4.00 -1.71 6.29
CA ALA A 172 5.45 -1.59 6.23
C ALA A 172 5.98 -1.12 7.60
N GLY A 173 5.74 -1.93 8.63
CA GLY A 173 6.03 -1.59 10.03
C GLY A 173 4.94 -0.75 10.69
N PHE A 174 3.67 -1.05 10.39
CA PHE A 174 2.52 -0.50 11.09
C PHE A 174 2.23 -1.30 12.37
N LEU A 175 2.09 -0.62 13.51
CA LEU A 175 2.07 -1.27 14.82
C LEU A 175 0.68 -1.38 15.45
N LYS A 176 -0.38 -0.99 14.74
CA LYS A 176 -1.76 -1.10 15.23
C LYS A 176 -2.44 -2.28 14.55
N LEU A 177 -3.32 -2.94 15.30
CA LEU A 177 -4.18 -3.98 14.75
C LEU A 177 -5.05 -3.36 13.66
N ILE A 178 -5.15 -4.04 12.53
CA ILE A 178 -6.02 -3.62 11.45
C ILE A 178 -7.48 -3.90 11.84
N PRO A 179 -8.39 -2.92 11.72
CA PRO A 179 -9.80 -3.15 12.01
C PRO A 179 -10.39 -4.23 11.10
N VAL A 180 -11.31 -5.02 11.65
CA VAL A 180 -12.01 -6.10 10.93
C VAL A 180 -12.70 -5.55 9.67
N GLU A 181 -13.28 -4.36 9.75
CA GLU A 181 -13.96 -3.72 8.62
C GLU A 181 -12.99 -3.41 7.47
N LEU A 182 -11.72 -3.11 7.77
CA LEU A 182 -10.70 -2.89 6.75
C LEU A 182 -10.28 -4.22 6.10
N VAL A 183 -10.09 -5.28 6.90
CA VAL A 183 -9.77 -6.63 6.40
C VAL A 183 -10.89 -7.14 5.48
N GLN A 184 -12.15 -6.96 5.88
CA GLN A 184 -13.31 -7.38 5.09
C GLN A 184 -13.50 -6.56 3.81
N ALA A 185 -13.15 -5.28 3.81
CA ALA A 185 -13.21 -4.43 2.62
C ALA A 185 -12.08 -4.71 1.60
N TYR A 186 -10.95 -5.27 2.07
CA TYR A 186 -9.77 -5.59 1.25
C TYR A 186 -9.41 -7.09 1.35
N PRO A 187 -10.34 -8.00 0.97
CA PRO A 187 -10.10 -9.43 1.08
C PRO A 187 -8.90 -9.82 0.21
N LYS A 188 -7.94 -10.56 0.79
CA LYS A 188 -6.72 -11.00 0.11
C LYS A 188 -5.94 -9.86 -0.57
N SER A 189 -6.08 -8.64 -0.06
CA SER A 189 -5.54 -7.42 -0.67
C SER A 189 -4.74 -6.58 0.33
N ILE A 190 -4.46 -7.14 1.51
CA ILE A 190 -3.60 -6.54 2.53
C ILE A 190 -2.41 -7.47 2.77
N LEU A 191 -1.19 -6.96 2.56
CA LEU A 191 0.04 -7.65 2.92
C LEU A 191 0.68 -6.99 4.15
N ASN A 192 1.33 -7.81 4.97
CA ASN A 192 2.22 -7.39 6.04
C ASN A 192 3.56 -8.09 5.90
N ILE A 193 4.61 -7.42 6.37
CA ILE A 193 5.92 -8.03 6.59
C ILE A 193 6.23 -8.08 8.08
N HIS A 194 6.58 -9.27 8.55
CA HIS A 194 6.92 -9.53 9.94
C HIS A 194 8.37 -10.04 10.07
N PRO A 195 9.19 -9.54 11.01
CA PRO A 195 10.63 -9.82 11.08
C PRO A 195 10.99 -11.14 11.77
N SER A 196 10.20 -12.20 11.56
CA SER A 196 10.53 -13.58 11.95
C SER A 196 9.94 -14.58 10.96
N LEU A 197 10.42 -15.84 11.04
CA LEU A 197 9.85 -16.97 10.30
C LEU A 197 8.55 -17.42 10.99
N LEU A 198 7.42 -16.84 10.59
CA LEU A 198 6.10 -17.19 11.12
C LEU A 198 5.82 -18.69 10.92
N PRO A 199 5.10 -19.34 11.87
CA PRO A 199 4.40 -18.75 13.02
C PRO A 199 5.30 -18.41 14.23
N ALA A 200 6.60 -18.69 14.18
CA ALA A 200 7.50 -18.43 15.30
C ALA A 200 7.68 -16.92 15.52
N PHE A 201 7.64 -16.50 16.79
CA PHE A 201 7.82 -15.09 17.21
C PHE A 201 6.86 -14.10 16.52
N GLY A 202 5.68 -14.57 16.12
CA GLY A 202 4.57 -13.74 15.64
C GLY A 202 3.57 -13.41 16.75
N GLY A 203 2.67 -12.48 16.46
CA GLY A 203 1.55 -12.12 17.31
C GLY A 203 1.80 -10.87 18.17
N LYS A 204 0.79 -10.55 18.98
CA LYS A 204 0.78 -9.31 19.77
C LYS A 204 2.02 -9.21 20.68
N GLY A 205 2.78 -8.14 20.51
CA GLY A 205 3.96 -7.82 21.33
C GLY A 205 5.30 -8.15 20.68
N TYR A 206 5.29 -8.93 19.60
CA TYR A 206 6.46 -9.21 18.78
C TYR A 206 6.57 -8.18 17.66
N TYR A 207 7.25 -7.05 17.94
CA TYR A 207 7.51 -6.03 16.92
C TYR A 207 8.85 -5.33 17.17
N GLY A 208 9.45 -4.83 16.08
CA GLY A 208 10.76 -4.19 16.11
C GLY A 208 11.81 -5.07 16.80
N LEU A 209 12.63 -4.46 17.65
CA LEU A 209 13.74 -5.15 18.31
C LEU A 209 13.30 -6.27 19.26
N LYS A 210 12.02 -6.30 19.70
CA LYS A 210 11.52 -7.35 20.59
C LYS A 210 11.55 -8.73 19.93
N VAL A 211 11.33 -8.80 18.61
CA VAL A 211 11.36 -10.05 17.85
C VAL A 211 12.77 -10.64 17.87
N HIS A 212 13.77 -9.85 17.47
CA HIS A 212 15.16 -10.30 17.43
C HIS A 212 15.72 -10.67 18.80
N LYS A 213 15.31 -9.96 19.87
CA LYS A 213 15.63 -10.34 21.25
C LYS A 213 15.06 -11.72 21.60
N ALA A 214 13.81 -11.99 21.25
CA ALA A 214 13.17 -13.27 21.52
C ALA A 214 13.80 -14.42 20.71
N VAL A 215 14.14 -14.17 19.44
CA VAL A 215 14.85 -15.13 18.58
C VAL A 215 16.19 -15.53 19.22
N ILE A 216 17.02 -14.56 19.61
CA ILE A 216 18.32 -14.85 20.24
C ILE A 216 18.12 -15.59 21.57
N ALA A 217 17.20 -15.12 22.42
CA ALA A 217 16.92 -15.74 23.70
C ALA A 217 16.41 -17.20 23.58
N SER A 218 15.74 -17.55 22.48
CA SER A 218 15.27 -18.90 22.23
C SER A 218 16.37 -19.89 21.84
N GLY A 219 17.55 -19.42 21.43
CA GLY A 219 18.62 -20.24 20.87
C GLY A 219 18.41 -20.67 19.42
N ALA A 220 17.42 -20.12 18.72
CA ALA A 220 17.19 -20.39 17.30
C ALA A 220 18.44 -20.09 16.45
N ARG A 221 18.73 -20.95 15.47
CA ARG A 221 19.86 -20.80 14.54
C ARG A 221 19.50 -20.11 13.23
N TYR A 222 18.20 -19.88 13.02
CA TYR A 222 17.66 -19.22 11.84
C TYR A 222 16.55 -18.26 12.25
N SER A 223 16.46 -17.17 11.50
CA SER A 223 15.43 -16.14 11.56
C SER A 223 15.13 -15.69 10.13
N GLY A 224 14.50 -14.54 9.97
CA GLY A 224 14.26 -13.92 8.67
C GLY A 224 12.87 -13.34 8.57
N PRO A 225 12.55 -12.64 7.47
CA PRO A 225 11.24 -12.02 7.31
C PRO A 225 10.19 -12.98 6.74
N THR A 226 8.93 -12.73 7.09
CA THR A 226 7.75 -13.33 6.47
C THR A 226 6.85 -12.25 5.88
N VAL A 227 6.53 -12.36 4.60
CA VAL A 227 5.42 -11.63 3.97
C VAL A 227 4.19 -12.52 4.03
N HIS A 228 3.08 -12.00 4.54
CA HIS A 228 1.83 -12.74 4.67
C HIS A 228 0.62 -11.85 4.39
N PHE A 229 -0.50 -12.47 4.02
CA PHE A 229 -1.78 -11.78 3.98
C PHE A 229 -2.25 -11.46 5.39
N VAL A 230 -2.88 -10.31 5.58
CA VAL A 230 -3.42 -9.89 6.88
C VAL A 230 -4.83 -10.47 7.05
N ASP A 231 -5.11 -10.94 8.26
CA ASP A 231 -6.44 -11.30 8.74
C ASP A 231 -6.79 -10.47 10.00
N GLU A 232 -7.82 -10.87 10.74
CA GLU A 232 -8.31 -10.15 11.92
C GLU A 232 -7.38 -10.26 13.15
N HIS A 233 -6.34 -11.08 13.08
CA HIS A 233 -5.39 -11.31 14.17
C HIS A 233 -3.96 -10.95 13.76
N TYR A 234 -3.10 -10.75 14.76
CA TYR A 234 -1.69 -10.46 14.50
C TYR A 234 -0.97 -11.69 13.95
N ASP A 235 -0.42 -11.55 12.75
CA ASP A 235 0.57 -12.47 12.16
C ASP A 235 0.09 -13.93 12.00
N THR A 236 -1.22 -14.16 11.87
CA THR A 236 -1.81 -15.50 11.63
C THR A 236 -2.26 -15.75 10.20
N GLY A 237 -2.33 -14.71 9.39
CA GLY A 237 -2.77 -14.85 8.01
C GLY A 237 -1.77 -15.64 7.16
N ARG A 238 -2.22 -16.06 5.97
CA ARG A 238 -1.47 -17.02 5.15
C ARG A 238 -0.13 -16.42 4.68
N THR A 239 0.95 -17.12 5.01
CA THR A 239 2.31 -16.83 4.51
C THR A 239 2.33 -16.87 2.99
N LEU A 240 2.92 -15.84 2.39
CA LEU A 240 3.14 -15.71 0.96
C LEU A 240 4.62 -15.96 0.60
N ALA A 241 5.56 -15.39 1.35
CA ALA A 241 6.97 -15.53 1.08
C ALA A 241 7.81 -15.41 2.35
N GLN A 242 8.96 -16.10 2.39
CA GLN A 242 9.93 -16.03 3.48
C GLN A 242 11.36 -15.98 2.93
N ARG A 243 12.28 -15.43 3.73
CA ARG A 243 13.73 -15.54 3.52
C ARG A 243 14.38 -16.01 4.82
N ILE A 244 15.41 -16.84 4.70
CA ILE A 244 16.12 -17.38 5.86
C ILE A 244 17.38 -16.56 6.09
N VAL A 245 17.59 -16.14 7.34
CA VAL A 245 18.79 -15.45 7.82
C VAL A 245 19.40 -16.28 8.95
N PRO A 246 20.70 -16.62 8.90
CA PRO A 246 21.34 -17.35 9.99
C PRO A 246 21.45 -16.48 11.26
N VAL A 247 21.32 -17.06 12.44
CA VAL A 247 21.63 -16.40 13.71
C VAL A 247 23.05 -16.81 14.12
N LEU A 248 23.96 -15.85 14.13
CA LEU A 248 25.36 -16.05 14.44
C LEU A 248 25.57 -16.11 15.96
N ALA A 249 26.61 -16.83 16.38
CA ALA A 249 26.88 -17.07 17.80
C ALA A 249 27.05 -15.78 18.63
N ASN A 250 27.56 -14.71 18.02
CA ASN A 250 27.85 -13.44 18.67
C ASN A 250 26.87 -12.32 18.26
N ASP A 251 25.69 -12.68 17.75
CA ASP A 251 24.70 -11.67 17.38
C ASP A 251 24.22 -10.87 18.58
N THR A 252 24.18 -9.55 18.39
CA THR A 252 23.26 -8.69 19.15
C THR A 252 21.91 -8.65 18.43
N PRO A 253 20.81 -8.31 19.14
CA PRO A 253 19.51 -8.10 18.51
C PRO A 253 19.55 -7.11 17.34
N GLU A 254 20.39 -6.08 17.43
CA GLU A 254 20.57 -5.05 16.40
C GLU A 254 21.26 -5.60 15.15
N ASN A 255 22.31 -6.42 15.31
CA ASN A 255 23.01 -7.06 14.19
C ASN A 255 22.11 -8.05 13.45
N LEU A 256 21.33 -8.83 14.21
CA LEU A 256 20.32 -9.72 13.62
C LEU A 256 19.22 -8.90 12.91
N ALA A 257 18.72 -7.84 13.56
CA ALA A 257 17.72 -6.96 12.97
C ALA A 257 18.18 -6.35 11.64
N ALA A 258 19.43 -5.88 11.56
CA ALA A 258 19.99 -5.31 10.35
C ALA A 258 20.04 -6.31 9.19
N ARG A 259 20.42 -7.57 9.46
CA ARG A 259 20.42 -8.63 8.43
C ARG A 259 19.01 -9.04 8.02
N VAL A 260 18.08 -9.17 8.97
CA VAL A 260 16.67 -9.45 8.65
C VAL A 260 16.07 -8.32 7.82
N LEU A 261 16.35 -7.06 8.18
CA LEU A 261 15.84 -5.88 7.47
C LEU A 261 16.36 -5.80 6.02
N HIS A 262 17.59 -6.26 5.76
CA HIS A 262 18.11 -6.34 4.39
C HIS A 262 17.26 -7.29 3.52
N GLU A 263 16.94 -8.48 4.05
CA GLU A 263 16.06 -9.43 3.38
C GLU A 263 14.62 -8.92 3.29
N GLU A 264 14.13 -8.17 4.29
CA GLU A 264 12.80 -7.56 4.26
C GLU A 264 12.61 -6.68 3.03
N HIS A 265 13.58 -5.81 2.74
CA HIS A 265 13.50 -4.88 1.62
C HIS A 265 13.36 -5.60 0.28
N GLN A 266 14.04 -6.74 0.12
CA GLN A 266 14.01 -7.52 -1.11
C GLN A 266 12.72 -8.32 -1.23
N VAL A 267 12.42 -9.17 -0.22
CA VAL A 267 11.28 -10.08 -0.29
C VAL A 267 9.95 -9.32 -0.34
N TYR A 268 9.85 -8.16 0.31
CA TYR A 268 8.61 -7.39 0.27
C TYR A 268 8.38 -6.78 -1.12
N VAL A 269 9.42 -6.23 -1.74
CA VAL A 269 9.33 -5.69 -3.10
C VAL A 269 8.94 -6.80 -4.09
N GLU A 270 9.54 -7.98 -3.98
CA GLU A 270 9.21 -9.14 -4.83
C GLU A 270 7.75 -9.58 -4.68
N ALA A 271 7.28 -9.69 -3.43
CA ALA A 271 5.90 -10.08 -3.13
C ALA A 271 4.89 -9.03 -3.62
N VAL A 272 5.19 -7.74 -3.45
CA VAL A 272 4.33 -6.64 -3.94
C VAL A 272 4.32 -6.60 -5.47
N ALA A 273 5.45 -6.86 -6.14
CA ALA A 273 5.50 -6.96 -7.58
C ALA A 273 4.63 -8.12 -8.09
N ALA A 274 4.75 -9.30 -7.48
CA ALA A 274 3.90 -10.45 -7.81
C ALA A 274 2.40 -10.16 -7.59
N LEU A 275 2.06 -9.44 -6.52
CA LEU A 275 0.70 -9.01 -6.25
C LEU A 275 0.18 -8.04 -7.32
N CYS A 276 0.99 -7.06 -7.72
CA CYS A 276 0.59 -6.07 -8.72
C CYS A 276 0.48 -6.63 -10.14
N GLU A 277 1.24 -7.69 -10.42
CA GLU A 277 1.25 -8.43 -11.69
C GLU A 277 0.18 -9.53 -11.74
N ASP A 278 -0.71 -9.61 -10.74
CA ASP A 278 -1.76 -10.62 -10.63
C ASP A 278 -1.20 -12.07 -10.71
N ARG A 279 0.02 -12.30 -10.20
CA ARG A 279 0.70 -13.60 -10.20
C ARG A 279 0.42 -14.46 -8.96
N ILE A 280 -0.44 -14.00 -8.06
CA ILE A 280 -0.81 -14.79 -6.86
C ILE A 280 -1.92 -15.77 -7.22
N VAL A 281 -1.61 -17.06 -7.14
CA VAL A 281 -2.57 -18.15 -7.35
C VAL A 281 -2.91 -18.76 -6.00
N TRP A 282 -4.19 -19.08 -5.78
CA TRP A 282 -4.64 -19.72 -4.55
C TRP A 282 -4.90 -21.20 -4.82
N ARG A 283 -4.25 -22.06 -4.03
CA ARG A 283 -4.60 -23.48 -3.96
C ARG A 283 -5.98 -23.67 -3.33
N GLU A 284 -6.58 -24.83 -3.54
CA GLU A 284 -7.91 -25.17 -2.99
C GLU A 284 -7.96 -25.11 -1.46
N ASP A 285 -6.84 -25.41 -0.79
CA ASP A 285 -6.68 -25.34 0.67
C ASP A 285 -6.44 -23.90 1.20
N GLY A 286 -6.46 -22.91 0.30
CA GLY A 286 -6.27 -21.50 0.63
C GLY A 286 -4.82 -21.09 0.85
N VAL A 287 -3.84 -21.89 0.41
CA VAL A 287 -2.42 -21.50 0.39
C VAL A 287 -2.13 -20.63 -0.85
N PRO A 288 -1.60 -19.41 -0.69
CA PRO A 288 -1.18 -18.58 -1.81
C PRO A 288 0.18 -19.04 -2.34
N LEU A 289 0.34 -18.98 -3.66
CA LEU A 289 1.59 -19.28 -4.38
C LEU A 289 1.90 -18.15 -5.35
N ILE A 290 3.18 -17.91 -5.62
CA ILE A 290 3.61 -16.95 -6.63
C ILE A 290 3.90 -17.71 -7.92
N ARG A 291 3.16 -17.39 -8.99
CA ARG A 291 3.45 -17.90 -10.34
C ARG A 291 4.73 -17.27 -10.87
N SER A 292 5.62 -18.06 -11.48
CA SER A 292 6.86 -17.55 -12.08
C SER A 292 6.58 -16.60 -13.25
N ARG A 293 7.47 -15.62 -13.46
CA ARG A 293 7.40 -14.68 -14.59
C ARG A 293 7.78 -15.34 -15.92
N THR A 294 8.69 -16.31 -15.88
CA THR A 294 9.28 -16.91 -17.09
C THR A 294 8.58 -18.21 -17.47
N ASN A 295 7.97 -18.90 -16.52
CA ASN A 295 7.23 -20.13 -16.75
C ASN A 295 5.90 -20.12 -15.96
N PRO A 296 4.76 -19.86 -16.60
CA PRO A 296 3.46 -19.80 -15.93
C PRO A 296 3.03 -21.08 -15.20
N ASP A 297 3.63 -22.23 -15.55
CA ASP A 297 3.37 -23.52 -14.91
C ASP A 297 4.25 -23.76 -13.67
N GLU A 298 5.24 -22.91 -13.44
CA GLU A 298 6.13 -22.99 -12.27
C GLU A 298 5.62 -22.08 -11.14
N LEU A 299 5.55 -22.64 -9.94
CA LEU A 299 5.05 -21.99 -8.73
C LEU A 299 6.18 -21.93 -7.69
N SER A 300 6.35 -20.76 -7.07
CA SER A 300 7.32 -20.50 -6.00
C SER A 300 6.62 -20.09 -4.71
#